data_AF-E7CGM1-F1
#
_entry.id   AF-E7CGM1-F1
#
_cell.length_a   1.000
_cell.length_b   1.000
_cell.length_c   1.000
_cell.angle_alpha   90.00
_cell.angle_beta   90.00
_cell.angle_gamma   90.00
#
_symmetry.space_group_name_H-M   'P 1'
#
loop_
_entity.id
_entity.type
_entity.pdbx_description
1 polymer ?
#
loop_
_entity_poly.entity_id
_entity_poly.type
_entity_poly.pdbx_seq_one_letter_code
_entity_poly.pdbx_strand_id
1 'polypeptide(L)' 'MKNNKYMSPGRKERYITDYNATKDELEKIMIYAKFMLEAEERENEIKDDNSNLDI' A
#
# COMPACT_ATOMS: atom_id res chain seq x y z
N MET A 1 -1.62 10.06 -0.79
CA MET A 1 -1.12 8.69 -1.02
C MET A 1 -0.85 8.50 -2.51
N LYS A 2 0.39 8.13 -2.86
CA LYS A 2 0.84 8.04 -4.27
C LYS A 2 0.07 6.94 -5.00
N ASN A 3 -0.10 7.07 -6.32
CA ASN A 3 -0.65 5.97 -7.12
C ASN A 3 0.39 4.83 -7.16
N ASN A 4 0.07 3.70 -6.53
CA ASN A 4 0.77 2.44 -6.71
C ASN A 4 -0.13 1.53 -7.56
N LYS A 5 0.38 1.08 -8.72
CA LYS A 5 -0.36 0.22 -9.67
C LYS A 5 -0.64 -1.20 -9.15
N TYR A 6 0.06 -1.61 -8.11
CA TYR A 6 -0.02 -2.93 -7.47
C TYR A 6 -0.97 -2.96 -6.27
N MET A 7 -1.42 -1.79 -5.79
CA MET A 7 -2.49 -1.68 -4.80
C MET A 7 -3.86 -1.65 -5.49
N SER A 8 -4.79 -2.47 -5.02
CA SER A 8 -6.17 -2.42 -5.49
C SER A 8 -6.86 -1.12 -5.04
N PRO A 9 -7.81 -0.58 -5.82
CA PRO A 9 -8.54 0.64 -5.48
C PRO A 9 -9.16 0.61 -4.08
N GLY A 10 -9.84 -0.48 -3.71
CA GLY A 10 -10.47 -0.61 -2.38
C GLY A 10 -9.49 -0.62 -1.21
N ARG A 11 -8.28 -1.16 -1.39
CA ARG A 11 -7.23 -1.11 -0.35
C ARG A 11 -6.71 0.31 -0.16
N LYS A 12 -6.46 1.03 -1.26
CA LYS A 12 -6.04 2.44 -1.22
C LYS A 12 -7.11 3.32 -0.55
N GLU A 13 -8.38 3.11 -0.88
CA GLU A 13 -9.50 3.86 -0.29
C GLU A 13 -9.60 3.67 1.23
N ARG A 14 -9.34 2.45 1.73
CA ARG A 14 -9.27 2.20 3.18
C ARG A 14 -8.22 3.05 3.87
N TYR A 15 -6.99 3.06 3.34
CA TYR A 15 -5.91 3.89 3.90
C TYR A 15 -6.22 5.39 3.84
N ILE A 16 -6.85 5.88 2.76
CA ILE A 16 -7.28 7.28 2.66
C ILE A 16 -8.35 7.61 3.70
N THR A 17 -9.30 6.71 3.90
CA THR A 17 -10.38 6.87 4.89
C THR A 17 -9.80 6.93 6.30
N ASP A 18 -8.93 5.98 6.66
CA ASP A 18 -8.27 5.94 7.96
C ASP A 18 -7.44 7.21 8.19
N TYR A 19 -6.63 7.61 7.21
CA TYR A 19 -5.80 8.82 7.29
C TYR A 19 -6.63 10.10 7.51
N ASN A 20 -7.77 10.21 6.83
CA ASN A 20 -8.66 11.37 6.95
C ASN A 20 -9.48 11.36 8.25
N ALA A 21 -9.78 10.18 8.81
CA ALA A 21 -10.50 10.02 10.06
C ALA A 21 -9.61 10.33 11.30
N THR A 22 -8.30 10.09 11.18
CA THR A 22 -7.33 10.34 12.24
C THR A 22 -7.06 11.84 12.43
N LYS A 23 -7.02 12.29 13.69
CA LYS A 23 -6.63 13.66 14.06
C LYS A 23 -5.19 13.77 14.55
N ASP A 24 -4.63 12.67 15.06
CA ASP A 24 -3.26 12.60 15.56
C ASP A 24 -2.23 12.53 14.42
N GLU A 25 -1.20 13.36 14.50
CA GLU A 25 -0.19 13.46 13.44
C GLU A 25 0.74 12.24 13.39
N LEU A 26 1.07 11.64 14.54
CA LEU A 26 1.89 10.42 14.58
C LEU A 26 1.15 9.25 13.97
N GLU A 27 -0.13 9.10 14.29
CA GLU A 27 -0.97 8.06 13.74
C GLU A 27 -1.17 8.23 12.22
N LYS A 28 -1.31 9.48 11.72
CA LYS A 28 -1.28 9.75 10.26
C LYS A 28 0.01 9.30 9.59
N ILE A 29 1.16 9.55 10.21
CA ILE A 29 2.46 9.10 9.71
C ILE A 29 2.51 7.57 9.69
N MET A 30 2.02 6.90 10.74
CA MET A 30 1.96 5.45 10.80
C MET A 30 1.05 4.85 9.72
N ILE A 31 -0.12 5.43 9.48
CA ILE A 31 -1.05 4.98 8.42
C ILE A 31 -0.36 5.11 7.05
N TYR A 32 0.33 6.23 6.81
CA TYR A 32 1.07 6.44 5.57
C TYR A 32 2.24 5.45 5.41
N ALA A 33 3.00 5.19 6.48
CA ALA A 33 4.11 4.24 6.47
C ALA A 33 3.63 2.81 6.17
N LYS A 34 2.52 2.39 6.80
CA LYS A 34 1.87 1.10 6.52
C LYS A 34 1.44 0.99 5.05
N PHE A 35 0.84 2.05 4.51
CA PHE A 35 0.47 2.09 3.09
C PHE A 35 1.69 1.87 2.19
N MET A 36 2.81 2.54 2.46
CA MET A 36 4.02 2.42 1.66
C MET A 36 4.65 1.02 1.73
N LEU A 37 4.67 0.42 2.93
CA LEU A 37 5.19 -0.93 3.13
C LEU A 37 4.37 -1.99 2.38
N GLU A 38 3.04 -1.99 2.54
CA GLU A 38 2.18 -2.94 1.83
C GLU A 38 2.28 -2.74 0.30
N ALA A 39 2.42 -1.50 -0.15
CA ALA A 39 2.66 -1.17 -1.56
C ALA A 39 3.94 -1.80 -2.12
N GLU A 40 5.01 -1.86 -1.34
CA GLU A 40 6.30 -2.45 -1.70
C GLU A 40 6.24 -3.98 -1.67
N GLU A 41 5.66 -4.56 -0.63
CA GLU A 41 5.44 -6.01 -0.51
C GLU A 41 4.65 -6.55 -1.71
N ARG A 42 3.57 -5.86 -2.10
CA ARG A 42 2.75 -6.22 -3.26
C ARG A 42 3.50 -6.12 -4.58
N GLU A 43 4.38 -5.14 -4.72
CA GLU A 43 5.23 -5.01 -5.91
C GLU A 43 6.22 -6.18 -6.00
N ASN A 44 6.80 -6.60 -4.87
CA ASN A 44 7.73 -7.71 -4.80
C ASN A 44 7.04 -9.05 -5.06
N GLU A 45 5.87 -9.31 -4.46
CA GLU A 45 5.08 -10.52 -4.72
C GLU A 45 4.77 -10.69 -6.22
N ILE A 46 4.36 -9.61 -6.89
CA ILE A 46 4.04 -9.66 -8.33
C ILE A 46 5.29 -9.87 -9.19
N LYS A 47 6.43 -9.31 -8.79
CA LYS A 47 7.71 -9.54 -9.48
C LYS A 47 8.19 -10.98 -9.30
N ASP A 48 8.10 -11.51 -8.08
CA ASP A 48 8.50 -12.88 -7.75
C ASP A 48 7.61 -13.90 -8.49
N ASP A 49 6.29 -13.69 -8.50
CA ASP A 49 5.35 -14.53 -9.25
C ASP A 49 5.63 -14.51 -10.76
N ASN A 50 5.93 -13.34 -11.33
CA ASN A 50 6.29 -13.23 -12.75
C ASN A 50 7.65 -13.88 -13.05
N SER A 51 8.60 -13.89 -12.11
CA SER A 51 9.90 -14.55 -12.29
C SER A 51 9.82 -16.08 -12.27
N ASN A 52 8.80 -16.64 -11.59
CA ASN A 52 8.59 -18.08 -11.49
C ASN A 52 7.80 -18.68 -12.67
N LEU A 53 7.28 -17.85 -13.57
CA LEU A 53 6.54 -18.28 -14.77
C LEU A 53 7.44 -18.49 -16.01
N ASP A 54 8.73 -18.15 -15.93
CA ASP A 54 9.72 -18.31 -17.01
C ASP A 54 10.58 -19.60 -16.89
N ILE A 55 10.09 -20.65 -16.21
CA ILE A 55 10.70 -22.00 -16.13
C ILE A 55 9.74 -23.03 -16.74
#